data_AF-A0A7W0ZSX0-F1
#
_entry.id   AF-A0A7W0ZSX0-F1
#
_cell.length_a   1.000
_cell.length_b   1.000
_cell.length_c   1.000
_cell.angle_alpha   90.00
_cell.angle_beta   90.00
_cell.angle_gamma   90.00
#
_symmetry.space_group_name_H-M   'P 1'
#
loop_
_entity.id
_entity.type
_entity.pdbx_description
1 polymer ?
#
loop_
_entity_poly.entity_id
_entity_poly.type
_entity_poly.pdbx_seq_one_letter_code
_entity_poly.pdbx_strand_id
1 'polypeptide(L)'
;MRHATLIALSLVAATGCISDEAEDGENDVGLSDGKADGAMLTDCEKAAIVSYINDGVTAAALQAAGVHSRAAKNLTSIRDGNDRRFGTADDKPYASIEAIDRVAYVGRQAFAQLQAATAERCSMPPADPYAEARDVTKALVRFPTGAVATEYTYPEGGNFDLGGTEFWQRWTGGHSPTFDFSEGTDAGRLCMQAAAIRFETIMMDPPAELVKLDAETNWSGSFFNWNDDYSNPTASGDASGSRLWAWKTHLIKWISQTKKDGGCYLPTRDMVIRIANACLTTARAANGEIEGCQVR
;
A
#
# COMPACT_ATOMS: atom_id res chain seq x y z
N MET A 1 2.55 67.80 15.57
CA MET A 1 3.44 67.34 16.67
C MET A 1 4.09 66.05 16.21
N ARG A 2 5.44 66.04 16.16
CA ARG A 2 6.29 64.99 15.58
C ARG A 2 6.76 64.06 16.70
N HIS A 3 6.52 62.76 16.62
CA HIS A 3 7.27 61.76 17.41
C HIS A 3 7.78 60.66 16.48
N ALA A 4 9.08 60.74 16.19
CA ALA A 4 9.85 59.73 15.49
C ALA A 4 10.54 58.86 16.55
N THR A 5 10.18 57.58 16.61
CA THR A 5 10.75 56.61 17.55
C THR A 5 11.80 55.79 16.80
N LEU A 6 13.08 56.03 17.09
CA LEU A 6 14.20 55.19 16.67
C LEU A 6 14.17 53.88 17.47
N ILE A 7 14.08 52.74 16.80
CA ILE A 7 14.31 51.42 17.37
C ILE A 7 15.73 50.99 17.00
N ALA A 8 16.59 50.86 18.01
CA ALA A 8 17.95 50.35 17.87
C ALA A 8 17.90 48.82 17.72
N LEU A 9 18.35 48.32 16.57
CA LEU A 9 18.44 46.90 16.25
C LEU A 9 19.82 46.38 16.72
N SER A 10 19.83 45.70 17.87
CA SER A 10 21.02 45.05 18.41
C SER A 10 21.32 43.76 17.64
N LEU A 11 22.32 43.80 16.75
CA LEU A 11 22.88 42.64 16.07
C LEU A 11 23.70 41.80 17.08
N VAL A 12 23.15 40.70 17.58
CA VAL A 12 23.90 39.70 18.35
C VAL A 12 24.43 38.66 17.36
N ALA A 13 25.71 38.75 17.03
CA ALA A 13 26.42 37.73 16.25
C ALA A 13 26.69 36.50 17.14
N ALA A 14 25.82 35.50 17.06
CA ALA A 14 26.08 34.18 17.61
C ALA A 14 27.09 33.46 16.68
N THR A 15 28.37 33.50 17.02
CA THR A 15 29.38 32.59 16.47
C THR A 15 29.08 31.19 17.00
N GLY A 16 28.23 30.46 16.29
CA GLY A 16 27.99 29.04 16.56
C GLY A 16 29.25 28.23 16.30
N CYS A 17 29.66 27.42 17.28
CA CYS A 17 30.69 26.40 17.09
C CYS A 17 30.23 25.46 15.97
N ILE A 18 30.84 25.58 14.80
CA ILE A 18 30.84 24.52 13.80
C ILE A 18 31.73 23.42 14.39
N SER A 19 31.13 22.45 15.07
CA SER A 19 31.79 21.18 15.29
C SER A 19 31.99 20.57 13.91
N ASP A 20 33.24 20.53 13.43
CA ASP A 20 33.61 19.66 12.32
C ASP A 20 33.12 18.25 12.69
N GLU A 21 32.05 17.80 12.05
CA GLU A 21 31.56 16.45 12.24
C GLU A 21 32.69 15.50 11.84
N ALA A 22 32.99 14.54 12.72
CA ALA A 22 34.11 13.63 12.53
C ALA A 22 33.95 12.89 11.20
N GLU A 23 34.92 13.05 10.30
CA GLU A 23 34.97 12.33 9.03
C GLU A 23 35.24 10.84 9.26
N ASP A 24 34.60 9.97 8.46
CA ASP A 24 34.93 8.54 8.46
C ASP A 24 36.36 8.30 7.95
N GLY A 25 37.08 7.41 8.62
CA GLY A 25 38.38 6.90 8.20
C GLY A 25 38.30 6.03 6.95
N GLU A 26 39.45 5.83 6.29
CA GLU A 26 39.56 5.08 5.02
C GLU A 26 38.99 3.66 5.10
N ASN A 27 39.09 3.01 6.27
CA ASN A 27 38.67 1.62 6.49
C ASN A 27 37.58 1.51 7.56
N ASP A 28 36.84 2.60 7.82
CA ASP A 28 35.75 2.57 8.79
C ASP A 28 34.61 1.70 8.27
N VAL A 29 34.08 0.84 9.13
CA VAL A 29 32.92 0.00 8.83
C VAL A 29 31.67 0.79 9.19
N GLY A 30 30.78 1.02 8.23
CA GLY A 30 29.57 1.81 8.40
C GLY A 30 28.32 0.99 8.72
N LEU A 31 28.24 -0.24 8.21
CA LEU A 31 27.18 -1.19 8.53
C LEU A 31 27.66 -2.21 9.55
N SER A 32 26.96 -2.30 10.67
CA SER A 32 27.19 -3.38 11.63
C SER A 32 26.09 -4.42 11.51
N ASP A 33 26.42 -5.62 11.05
CA ASP A 33 25.56 -6.80 11.14
C ASP A 33 25.54 -7.34 12.60
N GLY A 34 25.20 -6.47 13.58
CA GLY A 34 25.03 -6.84 14.98
C GLY A 34 26.00 -6.23 16.01
N LYS A 35 26.63 -5.07 15.74
CA LYS A 35 27.34 -4.28 16.78
C LYS A 35 26.53 -3.05 17.18
N ALA A 36 26.77 -2.54 18.38
CA ALA A 36 25.96 -1.48 19.00
C ALA A 36 26.17 -0.08 18.39
N ASP A 37 27.07 0.07 17.43
CA ASP A 37 27.56 1.36 16.93
C ASP A 37 27.41 1.60 15.42
N GLY A 38 26.96 0.63 14.62
CA GLY A 38 26.69 0.85 13.18
C GLY A 38 25.28 1.40 12.90
N ALA A 39 25.08 1.92 11.69
CA ALA A 39 23.76 2.40 11.27
C ALA A 39 22.79 1.22 11.10
N MET A 40 21.66 1.26 11.81
CA MET A 40 20.56 0.29 11.67
C MET A 40 19.63 0.73 10.54
N LEU A 41 19.97 0.36 9.30
CA LEU A 41 19.14 0.66 8.13
C LEU A 41 18.06 -0.42 7.94
N THR A 42 16.83 0.02 7.66
CA THR A 42 15.74 -0.84 7.17
C THR A 42 16.02 -1.33 5.76
N ASP A 43 15.30 -2.37 5.30
CA ASP A 43 15.45 -2.90 3.94
C ASP A 43 15.10 -1.86 2.86
N CYS A 44 14.11 -0.99 3.12
CA CYS A 44 13.83 0.15 2.23
C CYS A 44 15.04 1.05 2.11
N GLU A 45 15.61 1.48 3.23
CA GLU A 45 16.71 2.45 3.23
C GLU A 45 17.95 1.88 2.53
N LYS A 46 18.25 0.59 2.76
CA LYS A 46 19.32 -0.12 2.03
C LYS A 46 19.08 -0.08 0.52
N ALA A 47 17.88 -0.44 0.07
CA ALA A 47 17.53 -0.43 -1.35
C ALA A 47 17.52 0.99 -1.95
N ALA A 48 17.02 1.98 -1.20
CA ALA A 48 16.95 3.37 -1.61
C ALA A 48 18.34 3.99 -1.78
N ILE A 49 19.29 3.71 -0.88
CA ILE A 49 20.68 4.15 -0.98
C ILE A 49 21.36 3.53 -2.21
N VAL A 50 21.25 2.21 -2.39
CA VAL A 50 21.83 1.52 -3.54
C VAL A 50 21.27 2.07 -4.86
N SER A 51 19.94 2.22 -4.97
CA SER A 51 19.28 2.80 -6.15
C SER A 51 19.71 4.25 -6.36
N TYR A 52 19.70 5.09 -5.32
CA TYR A 52 20.07 6.50 -5.43
C TYR A 52 21.47 6.70 -6.02
N ILE A 53 22.43 5.87 -5.60
CA ILE A 53 23.78 5.89 -6.15
C ILE A 53 23.81 5.33 -7.57
N ASN A 54 23.19 4.18 -7.83
CA ASN A 54 23.19 3.56 -9.16
C ASN A 54 22.39 4.33 -10.23
N ASP A 55 21.47 5.21 -9.83
CA ASP A 55 20.68 6.08 -10.72
C ASP A 55 21.50 7.26 -11.31
N GLY A 56 22.81 7.32 -11.05
CA GLY A 56 23.69 8.31 -11.67
C GLY A 56 23.83 9.63 -10.91
N VAL A 57 23.52 9.67 -9.61
CA VAL A 57 23.77 10.87 -8.78
C VAL A 57 25.24 11.31 -8.89
N THR A 58 25.49 12.61 -9.08
CA THR A 58 26.86 13.13 -9.20
C THR A 58 27.49 13.33 -7.82
N ALA A 59 28.82 13.34 -7.73
CA ALA A 59 29.51 13.62 -6.48
C ALA A 59 29.14 15.01 -5.90
N ALA A 60 28.88 15.98 -6.78
CA ALA A 60 28.44 17.32 -6.38
C ALA A 60 27.02 17.28 -5.78
N ALA A 61 26.11 16.48 -6.35
CA ALA A 61 24.77 16.31 -5.81
C ALA A 61 24.78 15.58 -4.45
N LEU A 62 25.62 14.55 -4.28
CA LEU A 62 25.82 13.89 -2.98
C LEU A 62 26.34 14.88 -1.92
N GLN A 63 27.33 15.70 -2.27
CA GLN A 63 27.85 16.74 -1.37
C GLN A 63 26.81 17.79 -1.02
N ALA A 64 26.01 18.23 -1.99
CA ALA A 64 24.90 19.15 -1.75
C ALA A 64 23.83 18.54 -0.84
N ALA A 65 23.68 17.22 -0.83
CA ALA A 65 22.82 16.47 0.07
C ALA A 65 23.46 16.17 1.45
N GLY A 66 24.65 16.70 1.72
CA GLY A 66 25.34 16.58 3.01
C GLY A 66 26.33 15.41 3.12
N VAL A 67 26.55 14.64 2.05
CA VAL A 67 27.53 13.53 2.06
C VAL A 67 28.96 14.08 2.00
N HIS A 68 29.86 13.58 2.86
CA HIS A 68 31.24 14.05 2.89
C HIS A 68 31.93 13.91 1.53
N SER A 69 32.77 14.90 1.19
CA SER A 69 33.34 15.03 -0.17
C SER A 69 34.21 13.84 -0.59
N ARG A 70 34.91 13.17 0.34
CA ARG A 70 35.72 11.97 0.04
C ARG A 70 34.83 10.77 -0.28
N ALA A 71 33.85 10.48 0.58
CA ALA A 71 32.85 9.44 0.37
C ALA A 71 32.13 9.64 -0.98
N ALA A 72 31.60 10.83 -1.22
CA ALA A 72 30.89 11.17 -2.45
C ALA A 72 31.73 10.92 -3.72
N LYS A 73 33.00 11.33 -3.72
CA LYS A 73 33.91 11.14 -4.87
C LYS A 73 34.26 9.66 -5.09
N ASN A 74 34.52 8.91 -4.02
CA ASN A 74 34.88 7.51 -4.12
C ASN A 74 33.70 6.66 -4.60
N LEU A 75 32.49 6.93 -4.09
CA LEU A 75 31.26 6.27 -4.52
C LEU A 75 31.04 6.44 -6.02
N THR A 76 31.07 7.68 -6.52
CA THR A 76 30.86 7.90 -7.96
C THR A 76 32.02 7.41 -8.81
N SER A 77 33.28 7.52 -8.34
CA SER A 77 34.43 7.05 -9.12
C SER A 77 34.49 5.54 -9.27
N ILE A 78 34.04 4.78 -8.27
CA ILE A 78 33.96 3.32 -8.38
C ILE A 78 32.80 2.93 -9.29
N ARG A 79 31.63 3.58 -9.13
CA ARG A 79 30.45 3.37 -9.99
C ARG A 79 30.73 3.71 -11.45
N ASP A 80 31.35 4.84 -11.74
CA ASP A 80 31.55 5.39 -13.10
C ASP A 80 32.80 4.85 -13.82
N GLY A 81 33.40 3.76 -13.32
CA GLY A 81 34.53 3.12 -13.98
C GLY A 81 35.80 3.97 -14.12
N ASN A 82 36.62 3.63 -15.11
CA ASN A 82 37.90 4.27 -15.37
C ASN A 82 37.73 5.62 -16.08
N ASP A 83 36.67 5.80 -16.89
CA ASP A 83 36.44 7.02 -17.64
C ASP A 83 35.75 8.14 -16.82
N ARG A 84 35.25 7.78 -15.63
CA ARG A 84 34.58 8.68 -14.67
C ARG A 84 33.32 9.33 -15.25
N ARG A 85 32.61 8.62 -16.13
CA ARG A 85 31.36 9.08 -16.73
C ARG A 85 30.26 8.05 -16.52
N PHE A 86 29.23 8.43 -15.78
CA PHE A 86 28.02 7.61 -15.66
C PHE A 86 27.35 7.36 -17.03
N GLY A 87 26.85 6.15 -17.22
CA GLY A 87 26.15 5.68 -18.42
C GLY A 87 27.06 5.10 -19.49
N THR A 88 28.30 4.74 -19.16
CA THR A 88 29.29 4.18 -20.10
C THR A 88 29.49 2.68 -19.86
N ALA A 89 30.23 2.04 -20.76
CA ALA A 89 30.36 0.57 -20.77
C ALA A 89 31.21 0.02 -19.61
N ASP A 90 32.01 0.85 -18.94
CA ASP A 90 32.87 0.48 -17.82
C ASP A 90 32.28 0.82 -16.45
N ASP A 91 31.02 1.27 -16.40
CA ASP A 91 30.27 1.43 -15.16
C ASP A 91 30.21 0.12 -14.35
N LYS A 92 30.35 0.24 -13.04
CA LYS A 92 30.31 -0.84 -12.05
C LYS A 92 29.24 -0.54 -11.00
N PRO A 93 27.95 -0.76 -11.30
CA PRO A 93 26.89 -0.53 -10.32
C PRO A 93 27.10 -1.38 -9.07
N TYR A 94 26.73 -0.84 -7.91
CA TYR A 94 26.79 -1.57 -6.66
C TYR A 94 25.70 -2.62 -6.61
N ALA A 95 26.07 -3.87 -6.32
CA ALA A 95 25.13 -4.98 -6.21
C ALA A 95 24.34 -4.97 -4.89
N SER A 96 24.88 -4.35 -3.84
CA SER A 96 24.29 -4.36 -2.50
C SER A 96 24.82 -3.22 -1.63
N ILE A 97 24.20 -3.03 -0.47
CA ILE A 97 24.62 -2.02 0.51
C ILE A 97 25.99 -2.35 1.12
N GLU A 98 26.32 -3.64 1.25
CA GLU A 98 27.63 -4.10 1.73
C GLU A 98 28.74 -3.81 0.70
N ALA A 99 28.40 -3.71 -0.59
CA ALA A 99 29.35 -3.27 -1.61
C ALA A 99 29.70 -1.78 -1.47
N ILE A 100 28.74 -0.97 -1.00
CA ILE A 100 28.92 0.45 -0.69
C ILE A 100 29.75 0.61 0.59
N ASP A 101 29.49 -0.20 1.62
CA ASP A 101 30.23 -0.19 2.91
C ASP A 101 31.73 -0.52 2.76
N ARG A 102 32.11 -1.25 1.71
CA ARG A 102 33.51 -1.54 1.39
C ARG A 102 34.24 -0.41 0.68
N VAL A 103 33.57 0.68 0.35
CA VAL A 103 34.17 1.83 -0.33
C VAL A 103 34.97 2.64 0.68
N ALA A 104 36.19 3.00 0.32
CA ALA A 104 37.05 3.81 1.18
C ALA A 104 36.35 5.11 1.63
N TYR A 105 36.46 5.42 2.92
CA TYR A 105 35.82 6.59 3.57
C TYR A 105 34.29 6.55 3.60
N VAL A 106 33.66 5.39 3.40
CA VAL A 106 32.22 5.17 3.58
C VAL A 106 32.01 4.39 4.87
N GLY A 107 32.05 5.12 5.99
CA GLY A 107 31.78 4.58 7.30
C GLY A 107 30.40 4.98 7.80
N ARG A 108 30.27 5.03 9.13
CA ARG A 108 28.99 5.27 9.80
C ARG A 108 28.41 6.63 9.45
N GLN A 109 29.24 7.67 9.38
CA GLN A 109 28.78 9.04 9.12
C GLN A 109 28.29 9.19 7.69
N ALA A 110 29.00 8.59 6.73
CA ALA A 110 28.57 8.54 5.34
C ALA A 110 27.21 7.82 5.18
N PHE A 111 26.97 6.72 5.90
CA PHE A 111 25.65 6.07 5.86
C PHE A 111 24.55 6.92 6.49
N ALA A 112 24.80 7.62 7.60
CA ALA A 112 23.82 8.54 8.18
C ALA A 112 23.46 9.67 7.20
N GLN A 113 24.46 10.21 6.49
CA GLN A 113 24.26 11.24 5.46
C GLN A 113 23.52 10.70 4.23
N LEU A 114 23.85 9.50 3.77
CA LEU A 114 23.16 8.82 2.66
C LEU A 114 21.71 8.48 3.02
N GLN A 115 21.47 8.01 4.24
CA GLN A 115 20.11 7.78 4.76
C GLN A 115 19.30 9.08 4.74
N ALA A 116 19.86 10.17 5.27
CA ALA A 116 19.20 11.49 5.23
C ALA A 116 18.93 11.96 3.78
N ALA A 117 19.89 11.79 2.87
CA ALA A 117 19.75 12.16 1.46
C ALA A 117 18.69 11.33 0.71
N THR A 118 18.33 10.15 1.24
CA THR A 118 17.34 9.24 0.65
C THR A 118 16.07 9.10 1.49
N ALA A 119 15.92 9.86 2.58
CA ALA A 119 14.82 9.73 3.52
C ALA A 119 13.45 9.81 2.82
N GLU A 120 13.28 10.73 1.87
CA GLU A 120 12.05 10.89 1.10
C GLU A 120 11.70 9.66 0.24
N ARG A 121 12.69 8.90 -0.21
CA ARG A 121 12.49 7.66 -0.98
C ARG A 121 11.89 6.54 -0.13
N CYS A 122 12.06 6.60 1.19
CA CYS A 122 11.45 5.69 2.16
C CYS A 122 10.35 6.33 3.00
N SER A 123 10.10 7.63 2.84
CA SER A 123 9.04 8.36 3.55
C SER A 123 7.68 8.23 2.87
N MET A 124 7.60 7.58 1.71
CA MET A 124 6.32 7.08 1.24
C MET A 124 5.96 5.89 2.13
N PRO A 125 4.93 5.97 2.99
CA PRO A 125 4.40 4.76 3.61
C PRO A 125 4.16 3.74 2.48
N PRO A 126 4.38 2.44 2.71
CA PRO A 126 4.10 1.44 1.68
C PRO A 126 2.72 1.76 1.13
N ALA A 127 2.66 1.98 -0.19
CA ALA A 127 1.45 2.43 -0.84
C ALA A 127 0.31 1.53 -0.37
N ASP A 128 -0.74 2.10 0.23
CA ASP A 128 -1.88 1.32 0.71
C ASP A 128 -2.31 0.40 -0.43
N PRO A 129 -2.09 -0.94 -0.31
CA PRO A 129 -2.34 -1.84 -1.43
C PRO A 129 -3.83 -1.86 -1.78
N TYR A 130 -4.69 -1.35 -0.89
CA TYR A 130 -6.13 -1.27 -1.04
C TYR A 130 -6.64 0.15 -1.36
N ALA A 131 -5.76 1.09 -1.74
CA ALA A 131 -6.18 2.46 -2.08
C ALA A 131 -7.33 2.48 -3.12
N GLU A 132 -7.25 1.64 -4.16
CA GLU A 132 -8.30 1.51 -5.16
C GLU A 132 -9.61 0.91 -4.62
N ALA A 133 -9.53 0.08 -3.57
CA ALA A 133 -10.69 -0.49 -2.91
C ALA A 133 -11.49 0.57 -2.13
N ARG A 134 -10.92 1.75 -1.86
CA ARG A 134 -11.62 2.88 -1.22
C ARG A 134 -12.36 3.76 -2.22
N ASP A 135 -12.04 3.69 -3.51
CA ASP A 135 -12.81 4.35 -4.57
C ASP A 135 -14.09 3.57 -4.85
N VAL A 136 -15.17 3.90 -4.14
CA VAL A 136 -16.46 3.20 -4.20
C VAL A 136 -17.14 3.17 -5.58
N THR A 137 -16.62 3.92 -6.55
CA THR A 137 -17.12 3.96 -7.93
C THR A 137 -16.41 2.96 -8.85
N LYS A 138 -15.20 2.53 -8.47
CA LYS A 138 -14.37 1.64 -9.28
C LYS A 138 -14.81 0.18 -9.11
N ALA A 139 -15.27 -0.44 -10.20
CA ALA A 139 -15.73 -1.83 -10.19
C ALA A 139 -14.58 -2.85 -10.19
N LEU A 140 -13.50 -2.58 -10.93
CA LEU A 140 -12.31 -3.44 -11.00
C LEU A 140 -11.13 -2.74 -10.33
N VAL A 141 -10.57 -3.34 -9.29
CA VAL A 141 -9.38 -2.84 -8.60
C VAL A 141 -8.16 -3.71 -8.90
N ARG A 142 -6.97 -3.10 -8.81
CA ARG A 142 -5.68 -3.77 -8.95
C ARG A 142 -4.80 -3.51 -7.73
N PHE A 143 -3.95 -4.48 -7.43
CA PHE A 143 -3.01 -4.41 -6.32
C PHE A 143 -1.59 -4.15 -6.83
N PRO A 144 -0.73 -3.46 -6.06
CA PRO A 144 0.68 -3.34 -6.37
C PRO A 144 1.35 -4.72 -6.52
N THR A 145 2.35 -4.83 -7.40
CA THR A 145 3.13 -6.06 -7.53
C THR A 145 3.79 -6.42 -6.21
N GLY A 146 3.64 -7.68 -5.78
CA GLY A 146 4.17 -8.15 -4.50
C GLY A 146 3.28 -7.85 -3.28
N ALA A 147 2.11 -7.25 -3.46
CA ALA A 147 1.13 -7.12 -2.39
C ALA A 147 0.73 -8.52 -1.86
N VAL A 148 0.60 -8.62 -0.54
CA VAL A 148 0.18 -9.85 0.15
C VAL A 148 -0.87 -9.52 1.19
N ALA A 149 -1.92 -10.32 1.28
CA ALA A 149 -2.89 -10.26 2.35
C ALA A 149 -2.46 -11.19 3.49
N THR A 150 -2.08 -10.60 4.63
CA THR A 150 -1.60 -11.34 5.81
C THR A 150 -2.75 -11.82 6.69
N GLU A 151 -3.73 -10.95 6.95
CA GLU A 151 -4.87 -11.23 7.83
C GLU A 151 -6.15 -10.60 7.28
N TYR A 152 -7.30 -11.14 7.70
CA TYR A 152 -8.59 -10.54 7.42
C TYR A 152 -9.02 -9.64 8.56
N THR A 153 -9.28 -8.37 8.24
CA THR A 153 -9.87 -7.42 9.18
C THR A 153 -11.34 -7.25 8.85
N TYR A 154 -12.21 -7.56 9.82
CA TYR A 154 -13.65 -7.33 9.70
C TYR A 154 -13.92 -5.83 9.61
N PRO A 155 -14.79 -5.38 8.68
CA PRO A 155 -15.06 -3.96 8.51
C PRO A 155 -16.03 -3.43 9.55
N GLU A 156 -15.92 -2.13 9.85
CA GLU A 156 -16.85 -1.41 10.74
C GLU A 156 -17.94 -0.68 9.93
N GLY A 157 -19.10 -1.32 9.73
CA GLY A 157 -20.20 -0.78 8.91
C GLY A 157 -21.30 -0.02 9.66
N GLY A 158 -21.09 0.31 10.94
CA GLY A 158 -22.11 0.96 11.78
C GLY A 158 -23.32 0.05 12.01
N ASN A 159 -24.48 0.41 11.45
CA ASN A 159 -25.72 -0.39 11.55
C ASN A 159 -25.75 -1.59 10.59
N PHE A 160 -24.80 -1.67 9.67
CA PHE A 160 -24.71 -2.76 8.69
C PHE A 160 -23.48 -3.62 9.01
N ASP A 161 -23.65 -4.94 8.97
CA ASP A 161 -22.58 -5.89 9.22
C ASP A 161 -22.15 -6.64 7.95
N LEU A 162 -20.85 -6.92 7.84
CA LEU A 162 -20.31 -7.84 6.85
C LEU A 162 -19.64 -9.02 7.57
N GLY A 163 -20.35 -10.14 7.62
CA GLY A 163 -19.89 -11.36 8.26
C GLY A 163 -19.11 -12.29 7.33
N GLY A 164 -18.28 -13.14 7.93
CA GLY A 164 -17.64 -14.31 7.32
C GLY A 164 -16.59 -14.02 6.23
N THR A 165 -15.98 -15.11 5.74
CA THR A 165 -15.05 -15.13 4.60
C THR A 165 -15.31 -16.37 3.76
N GLU A 166 -16.16 -16.28 2.74
CA GLU A 166 -16.55 -17.43 1.91
C GLU A 166 -15.80 -17.46 0.57
N PHE A 167 -14.98 -18.47 0.33
CA PHE A 167 -14.32 -18.66 -0.96
C PHE A 167 -14.99 -19.73 -1.80
N TRP A 168 -15.11 -19.42 -3.08
CA TRP A 168 -15.51 -20.35 -4.14
C TRP A 168 -14.39 -20.46 -5.16
N GLN A 169 -13.51 -21.44 -4.96
CA GLN A 169 -12.40 -21.76 -5.83
C GLN A 169 -12.89 -22.35 -7.16
N ARG A 170 -12.77 -21.59 -8.26
CA ARG A 170 -13.43 -21.88 -9.55
C ARG A 170 -12.64 -22.84 -10.46
N TRP A 171 -11.89 -23.76 -9.88
CA TRP A 171 -11.08 -24.78 -10.57
C TRP A 171 -11.37 -26.19 -10.08
N THR A 172 -11.03 -27.19 -10.90
CA THR A 172 -11.18 -28.60 -10.53
C THR A 172 -10.31 -28.92 -9.32
N GLY A 173 -10.92 -29.54 -8.30
CA GLY A 173 -10.24 -29.86 -7.04
C GLY A 173 -10.09 -28.68 -6.09
N GLY A 174 -10.60 -27.50 -6.43
CA GLY A 174 -10.72 -26.39 -5.49
C GLY A 174 -11.71 -26.70 -4.36
N HIS A 175 -11.42 -26.19 -3.17
CA HIS A 175 -12.31 -26.31 -2.02
C HIS A 175 -13.42 -25.25 -2.16
N SER A 176 -14.69 -25.66 -2.13
CA SER A 176 -15.83 -24.75 -2.31
C SER A 176 -17.14 -25.29 -1.72
N PRO A 177 -17.86 -24.50 -0.90
CA PRO A 177 -17.38 -23.27 -0.26
C PRO A 177 -16.33 -23.59 0.82
N THR A 178 -15.41 -22.66 1.08
CA THR A 178 -14.63 -22.62 2.33
C THR A 178 -14.95 -21.36 3.10
N PHE A 179 -14.85 -21.42 4.44
CA PHE A 179 -15.17 -20.30 5.33
C PHE A 179 -13.94 -19.78 6.09
N ASP A 180 -12.75 -20.25 5.72
CA ASP A 180 -11.49 -19.88 6.33
C ASP A 180 -10.72 -18.94 5.39
N PHE A 181 -10.33 -17.77 5.91
CA PHE A 181 -9.55 -16.80 5.16
C PHE A 181 -8.27 -17.40 4.57
N SER A 182 -7.61 -18.28 5.32
CA SER A 182 -6.35 -18.91 4.93
C SER A 182 -6.48 -19.87 3.75
N GLU A 183 -7.69 -20.38 3.46
CA GLU A 183 -7.93 -21.25 2.30
C GLU A 183 -8.06 -20.49 0.97
N GLY A 184 -8.16 -19.16 0.99
CA GLY A 184 -8.07 -18.34 -0.22
C GLY A 184 -6.65 -18.34 -0.81
N THR A 185 -6.54 -18.22 -2.13
CA THR A 185 -5.23 -17.92 -2.78
C THR A 185 -4.73 -16.55 -2.35
N ASP A 186 -3.46 -16.21 -2.60
CA ASP A 186 -2.94 -14.87 -2.26
C ASP A 186 -3.75 -13.75 -2.92
N ALA A 187 -4.12 -13.92 -4.20
CA ALA A 187 -4.98 -12.99 -4.92
C ALA A 187 -6.42 -12.97 -4.39
N GLY A 188 -6.96 -14.16 -4.04
CA GLY A 188 -8.28 -14.29 -3.44
C GLY A 188 -8.37 -13.57 -2.09
N ARG A 189 -7.36 -13.74 -1.23
CA ARG A 189 -7.27 -13.09 0.08
C ARG A 189 -7.16 -11.57 -0.04
N LEU A 190 -6.36 -11.06 -0.99
CA LEU A 190 -6.32 -9.63 -1.32
C LEU A 190 -7.70 -9.11 -1.76
N CYS A 191 -8.39 -9.86 -2.63
CA CYS A 191 -9.70 -9.48 -3.13
C CYS A 191 -10.77 -9.48 -2.03
N MET A 192 -10.76 -10.49 -1.15
CA MET A 192 -11.64 -10.61 0.01
C MET A 192 -11.43 -9.45 1.01
N GLN A 193 -10.18 -9.10 1.32
CA GLN A 193 -9.87 -7.95 2.18
C GLN A 193 -10.26 -6.62 1.52
N ALA A 194 -10.02 -6.48 0.21
CA ALA A 194 -10.45 -5.31 -0.55
C ALA A 194 -11.98 -5.16 -0.54
N ALA A 195 -12.72 -6.27 -0.59
CA ALA A 195 -14.18 -6.28 -0.49
C ALA A 195 -14.68 -5.81 0.87
N ALA A 196 -14.02 -6.20 1.96
CA ALA A 196 -14.31 -5.70 3.31
C ALA A 196 -14.05 -4.20 3.44
N ILE A 197 -12.90 -3.72 2.96
CA ILE A 197 -12.54 -2.30 2.96
C ILE A 197 -13.55 -1.47 2.13
N ARG A 198 -13.97 -1.99 0.98
CA ARG A 198 -14.99 -1.35 0.13
C ARG A 198 -16.33 -1.26 0.85
N PHE A 199 -16.73 -2.33 1.54
CA PHE A 199 -17.95 -2.34 2.34
C PHE A 199 -17.91 -1.26 3.42
N GLU A 200 -16.85 -1.24 4.24
CA GLU A 200 -16.65 -0.23 5.29
C GLU A 200 -16.77 1.19 4.73
N THR A 201 -16.05 1.46 3.64
CA THR A 201 -16.02 2.79 3.00
C THR A 201 -17.41 3.21 2.52
N ILE A 202 -18.24 2.29 2.03
CA ILE A 202 -19.62 2.58 1.64
C ILE A 202 -20.50 2.79 2.87
N MET A 203 -20.34 1.98 3.92
CA MET A 203 -21.22 2.00 5.10
C MET A 203 -20.87 3.11 6.10
N MET A 204 -19.71 3.76 5.99
CA MET A 204 -19.43 5.02 6.69
C MET A 204 -20.42 6.14 6.33
N ASP A 205 -20.94 6.12 5.10
CA ASP A 205 -21.99 7.02 4.61
C ASP A 205 -22.99 6.20 3.76
N PRO A 206 -23.86 5.41 4.43
CA PRO A 206 -24.66 4.40 3.74
C PRO A 206 -25.67 5.07 2.81
N PRO A 207 -25.92 4.51 1.60
CA PRO A 207 -26.92 5.06 0.69
C PRO A 207 -28.31 5.12 1.32
N ALA A 208 -29.06 6.20 1.05
CA ALA A 208 -30.38 6.42 1.63
C ALA A 208 -31.37 5.28 1.30
N GLU A 209 -31.23 4.67 0.12
CA GLU A 209 -32.03 3.52 -0.30
C GLU A 209 -31.76 2.28 0.55
N LEU A 210 -30.51 2.09 1.00
CA LEU A 210 -30.15 0.98 1.87
C LEU A 210 -30.71 1.18 3.28
N VAL A 211 -30.60 2.40 3.81
CA VAL A 211 -31.23 2.77 5.09
C VAL A 211 -32.75 2.58 5.02
N LYS A 212 -33.37 2.93 3.90
CA LYS A 212 -34.80 2.69 3.66
C LYS A 212 -35.13 1.20 3.60
N LEU A 213 -34.30 0.38 2.94
CA LEU A 213 -34.49 -1.07 2.90
C LEU A 213 -34.52 -1.68 4.30
N ASP A 214 -33.56 -1.30 5.16
CA ASP A 214 -33.48 -1.74 6.55
C ASP A 214 -34.73 -1.32 7.36
N ALA A 215 -35.20 -0.09 7.18
CA ALA A 215 -36.35 0.43 7.93
C ALA A 215 -37.72 -0.12 7.47
N GLU A 216 -37.86 -0.53 6.20
CA GLU A 216 -39.16 -0.87 5.60
C GLU A 216 -39.34 -2.37 5.29
N THR A 217 -38.37 -3.22 5.63
CA THR A 217 -38.41 -4.66 5.30
C THR A 217 -38.03 -5.55 6.49
N ASN A 218 -38.05 -6.86 6.28
CA ASN A 218 -37.62 -7.84 7.28
C ASN A 218 -36.09 -8.10 7.23
N TRP A 219 -35.35 -7.39 6.38
CA TRP A 219 -33.89 -7.48 6.34
C TRP A 219 -33.28 -6.78 7.55
N SER A 220 -32.22 -7.36 8.11
CA SER A 220 -31.62 -6.93 9.37
C SER A 220 -30.26 -6.23 9.19
N GLY A 221 -30.02 -5.62 8.03
CA GLY A 221 -28.74 -4.96 7.74
C GLY A 221 -27.54 -5.89 7.45
N SER A 222 -27.74 -7.22 7.44
CA SER A 222 -26.63 -8.18 7.37
C SER A 222 -26.21 -8.57 5.96
N PHE A 223 -24.90 -8.57 5.76
CA PHE A 223 -24.21 -9.05 4.57
C PHE A 223 -23.25 -10.20 4.88
N PHE A 224 -22.91 -10.99 3.87
CA PHE A 224 -21.88 -12.02 3.96
C PHE A 224 -20.82 -11.87 2.88
N ASN A 225 -19.55 -11.83 3.26
CA ASN A 225 -18.44 -11.66 2.32
C ASN A 225 -18.18 -12.95 1.55
N TRP A 226 -18.28 -12.87 0.23
CA TRP A 226 -18.12 -13.98 -0.70
C TRP A 226 -17.12 -13.59 -1.78
N ASN A 227 -16.20 -14.48 -2.13
CA ASN A 227 -15.27 -14.32 -3.23
C ASN A 227 -15.30 -15.51 -4.19
N ASP A 228 -15.74 -15.31 -5.43
CA ASP A 228 -15.48 -16.28 -6.52
C ASP A 228 -14.03 -16.12 -6.98
N ASP A 229 -13.18 -17.07 -6.62
CA ASP A 229 -11.75 -17.01 -6.92
C ASP A 229 -11.45 -17.73 -8.24
N TYR A 230 -11.04 -16.98 -9.26
CA TYR A 230 -10.57 -17.50 -10.55
C TYR A 230 -9.05 -17.38 -10.72
N SER A 231 -8.31 -16.95 -9.70
CA SER A 231 -6.88 -16.65 -9.82
C SER A 231 -6.02 -17.85 -10.19
N ASN A 232 -6.49 -19.08 -9.94
CA ASN A 232 -5.79 -20.28 -10.36
C ASN A 232 -5.77 -20.41 -11.91
N PRO A 233 -4.62 -20.69 -12.54
CA PRO A 233 -4.54 -20.86 -14.00
C PRO A 233 -5.50 -21.92 -14.57
N THR A 234 -5.84 -22.94 -13.79
CA THR A 234 -6.75 -24.03 -14.17
C THR A 234 -8.22 -23.72 -13.96
N ALA A 235 -8.56 -22.50 -13.50
CA ALA A 235 -9.94 -22.10 -13.29
C ALA A 235 -10.77 -22.15 -14.59
N SER A 236 -12.00 -22.63 -14.44
CA SER A 236 -13.01 -22.67 -15.51
C SER A 236 -13.56 -21.26 -15.76
N GLY A 237 -13.02 -20.60 -16.78
CA GLY A 237 -13.36 -19.21 -17.12
C GLY A 237 -12.47 -18.17 -16.42
N ASP A 238 -13.01 -16.96 -16.27
CA ASP A 238 -12.39 -15.83 -15.58
C ASP A 238 -13.51 -14.99 -14.92
N ALA A 239 -13.13 -14.16 -13.95
CA ALA A 239 -14.06 -13.26 -13.29
C ALA A 239 -14.61 -12.21 -14.28
N SER A 240 -15.92 -11.97 -14.17
CA SER A 240 -16.71 -11.16 -15.12
C SER A 240 -17.38 -9.94 -14.50
N GLY A 241 -17.45 -9.88 -13.17
CA GLY A 241 -18.03 -8.76 -12.42
C GLY A 241 -18.45 -9.19 -11.02
N SER A 242 -18.65 -8.24 -10.13
CA SER A 242 -19.20 -8.48 -8.79
C SER A 242 -20.71 -8.71 -8.83
N ARG A 243 -21.29 -9.15 -7.72
CA ARG A 243 -22.74 -9.34 -7.59
C ARG A 243 -23.20 -9.03 -6.17
N LEU A 244 -24.43 -8.56 -6.03
CA LEU A 244 -25.15 -8.57 -4.76
C LEU A 244 -26.40 -9.44 -4.92
N TRP A 245 -26.68 -10.28 -3.93
CA TRP A 245 -27.81 -11.20 -3.98
C TRP A 245 -28.38 -11.45 -2.58
N ALA A 246 -29.65 -11.11 -2.35
CA ALA A 246 -30.37 -11.53 -1.16
C ALA A 246 -30.66 -13.03 -1.22
N TRP A 247 -29.75 -13.84 -0.69
CA TRP A 247 -29.90 -15.29 -0.63
C TRP A 247 -31.09 -15.65 0.25
N LYS A 248 -31.21 -15.00 1.40
CA LYS A 248 -32.32 -15.13 2.34
C LYS A 248 -32.81 -13.73 2.70
N THR A 249 -34.01 -13.64 3.23
CA THR A 249 -34.56 -12.36 3.69
C THR A 249 -33.64 -11.59 4.64
N HIS A 250 -32.90 -12.28 5.50
CA HIS A 250 -32.01 -11.62 6.46
C HIS A 250 -30.56 -11.49 5.99
N LEU A 251 -30.20 -11.89 4.75
CA LEU A 251 -28.80 -11.95 4.34
C LEU A 251 -28.59 -11.64 2.86
N ILE A 252 -27.81 -10.59 2.58
CA ILE A 252 -27.32 -10.25 1.25
C ILE A 252 -25.89 -10.74 1.08
N LYS A 253 -25.63 -11.56 0.06
CA LYS A 253 -24.28 -11.96 -0.33
C LYS A 253 -23.56 -10.80 -1.00
N TRP A 254 -22.41 -10.41 -0.44
CA TRP A 254 -21.48 -9.43 -0.97
C TRP A 254 -20.43 -10.15 -1.82
N ILE A 255 -20.70 -10.32 -3.12
CA ILE A 255 -19.93 -11.22 -3.98
C ILE A 255 -18.91 -10.41 -4.78
N SER A 256 -17.65 -10.56 -4.39
CA SER A 256 -16.47 -10.16 -5.16
C SER A 256 -16.02 -11.30 -6.08
N GLN A 257 -15.24 -10.97 -7.12
CA GLN A 257 -14.63 -11.99 -7.98
C GLN A 257 -13.16 -11.67 -8.24
N THR A 258 -12.28 -12.63 -7.96
CA THR A 258 -10.85 -12.53 -8.24
C THR A 258 -10.56 -13.03 -9.65
N LYS A 259 -9.88 -12.23 -10.46
CA LYS A 259 -9.46 -12.56 -11.83
C LYS A 259 -8.19 -13.41 -11.84
N LYS A 260 -7.93 -14.06 -12.98
CA LYS A 260 -6.66 -14.77 -13.27
C LYS A 260 -5.42 -13.88 -13.19
N ASP A 261 -5.54 -12.59 -13.50
CA ASP A 261 -4.44 -11.63 -13.43
C ASP A 261 -4.27 -11.00 -12.03
N GLY A 262 -5.01 -11.49 -11.02
CA GLY A 262 -5.01 -10.96 -9.66
C GLY A 262 -5.85 -9.70 -9.47
N GLY A 263 -6.47 -9.15 -10.52
CA GLY A 263 -7.45 -8.07 -10.39
C GLY A 263 -8.70 -8.54 -9.63
N CYS A 264 -9.44 -7.60 -9.05
CA CYS A 264 -10.59 -7.93 -8.20
C CYS A 264 -11.80 -7.08 -8.58
N TYR A 265 -12.92 -7.73 -8.92
CA TYR A 265 -14.20 -7.05 -9.07
C TYR A 265 -14.89 -6.90 -7.71
N LEU A 266 -15.26 -5.67 -7.36
CA LEU A 266 -15.85 -5.30 -6.09
C LEU A 266 -17.23 -4.66 -6.29
N PRO A 267 -18.22 -4.95 -5.42
CA PRO A 267 -19.47 -4.21 -5.42
C PRO A 267 -19.23 -2.69 -5.25
N THR A 268 -19.88 -1.90 -6.10
CA THR A 268 -19.79 -0.42 -6.06
C THR A 268 -20.93 0.19 -5.26
N ARG A 269 -20.82 1.47 -4.92
CA ARG A 269 -21.91 2.22 -4.27
C ARG A 269 -23.20 2.19 -5.11
N ASP A 270 -23.07 2.31 -6.44
CA ASP A 270 -24.21 2.21 -7.36
C ASP A 270 -24.87 0.81 -7.29
N MET A 271 -24.07 -0.26 -7.21
CA MET A 271 -24.62 -1.60 -7.01
C MET A 271 -25.42 -1.71 -5.70
N VAL A 272 -24.93 -1.10 -4.62
CA VAL A 272 -25.63 -1.07 -3.32
C VAL A 272 -26.98 -0.32 -3.43
N ILE A 273 -27.01 0.79 -4.14
CA ILE A 273 -28.26 1.53 -4.42
C ILE A 273 -29.23 0.67 -5.24
N ARG A 274 -28.74 0.03 -6.30
CA ARG A 274 -29.57 -0.79 -7.18
C ARG A 274 -30.12 -2.03 -6.47
N ILE A 275 -29.33 -2.72 -5.64
CA ILE A 275 -29.82 -3.87 -4.87
C ILE A 275 -30.90 -3.43 -3.89
N ALA A 276 -30.71 -2.31 -3.18
CA ALA A 276 -31.68 -1.82 -2.22
C ALA A 276 -33.04 -1.55 -2.88
N ASN A 277 -33.04 -0.88 -4.04
CA ASN A 277 -34.26 -0.63 -4.81
C ASN A 277 -34.91 -1.92 -5.34
N ALA A 278 -34.11 -2.88 -5.82
CA ALA A 278 -34.62 -4.17 -6.27
C ALA A 278 -35.29 -4.94 -5.12
N CYS A 279 -34.66 -4.96 -3.94
CA CYS A 279 -35.18 -5.64 -2.76
C CYS A 279 -36.41 -4.96 -2.17
N LEU A 280 -36.47 -3.62 -2.14
CA LEU A 280 -37.69 -2.87 -1.79
C LEU A 280 -38.87 -3.21 -2.72
N THR A 281 -38.59 -3.44 -4.00
CA THR A 281 -39.62 -3.84 -4.97
C THR A 281 -40.12 -5.26 -4.67
N THR A 282 -39.21 -6.20 -4.40
CA THR A 282 -39.57 -7.56 -3.98
C THR A 282 -40.40 -7.56 -2.70
N ALA A 283 -39.96 -6.83 -1.66
CA ALA A 283 -40.61 -6.78 -0.35
C ALA A 283 -42.06 -6.31 -0.40
N ARG A 284 -42.40 -5.36 -1.28
CA ARG A 284 -43.79 -4.90 -1.48
C ARG A 284 -44.74 -6.00 -1.94
N ALA A 285 -44.23 -6.97 -2.70
CA ALA A 285 -45.00 -8.11 -3.18
C ALA A 285 -44.95 -9.31 -2.22
N ALA A 286 -43.95 -9.35 -1.33
CA ALA A 286 -43.63 -10.50 -0.49
C ALA A 286 -43.71 -10.20 1.02
N ASN A 287 -44.56 -9.26 1.43
CA ASN A 287 -44.83 -8.95 2.84
C ASN A 287 -43.56 -8.63 3.67
N GLY A 288 -42.64 -7.88 3.08
CA GLY A 288 -41.36 -7.51 3.72
C GLY A 288 -40.18 -8.44 3.40
N GLU A 289 -40.41 -9.59 2.77
CA GLU A 289 -39.35 -10.53 2.39
C GLU A 289 -38.55 -10.04 1.17
N ILE A 290 -37.23 -10.16 1.21
CA ILE A 290 -36.35 -9.68 0.12
C ILE A 290 -35.68 -10.80 -0.67
N GLU A 291 -35.89 -12.07 -0.29
CA GLU A 291 -35.23 -13.22 -0.92
C GLU A 291 -35.33 -13.21 -2.45
N GLY A 292 -34.19 -13.42 -3.12
CA GLY A 292 -34.09 -13.52 -4.57
C GLY A 292 -33.78 -12.22 -5.32
N CYS A 293 -33.90 -11.04 -4.69
CA CYS A 293 -33.44 -9.79 -5.34
C CYS A 293 -31.91 -9.86 -5.57
N GLN A 294 -31.46 -9.33 -6.71
CA GLN A 294 -30.05 -9.41 -7.11
C GLN A 294 -29.69 -8.33 -8.12
N VAL A 295 -28.40 -7.96 -8.16
CA VAL A 295 -27.81 -7.08 -9.17
C VAL A 295 -26.41 -7.57 -9.54
N ARG A 296 -26.01 -7.29 -10.79
CA ARG A 296 -24.66 -7.50 -11.33
C ARG A 296 -24.15 -6.18 -11.88
#